data_AF-A0AAD0S0K9-F1
#
_entry.id   AF-A0AAD0S0K9-F1
#
_cell.length_a   1.000
_cell.length_b   1.000
_cell.length_c   1.000
_cell.angle_alpha   90.00
_cell.angle_beta   90.00
_cell.angle_gamma   90.00
#
_symmetry.space_group_name_H-M   'P 1'
#
loop_
_entity.id
_entity.type
_entity.pdbx_description
1 polymer ?
#
loop_
_entity_poly.entity_id
_entity_poly.type
_entity_poly.pdbx_seq_one_letter_code
_entity_poly.pdbx_strand_id
1 'polypeptide(L)'
;MSENQTYNFTVNVSLNTENEAVFTYFQDGQQVSGGGTVNQRNSLGIYTLDEATSAAGFVFTGANFSNIEGECAQDFSHSVTDNGQTIQISDSDENSGKACMVFTVECNGISYESADPQVNNEKEN
;
A
#
# COMPACT_ATOMS: atom_id res chain seq x y z
N MET A 1 14.85 -6.19 21.30
CA MET A 1 15.10 -6.27 19.84
C MET A 1 13.73 -6.53 19.26
N SER A 2 12.96 -5.47 18.95
CA SER A 2 11.62 -5.65 18.38
C SER A 2 11.78 -6.28 16.99
N GLU A 3 11.07 -7.37 16.73
CA GLU A 3 11.10 -8.05 15.45
C GLU A 3 10.48 -7.13 14.40
N ASN A 4 11.18 -6.89 13.29
CA ASN A 4 10.61 -6.15 12.17
C ASN A 4 9.48 -6.99 11.56
N GLN A 5 8.23 -6.59 11.77
CA GLN A 5 7.08 -7.29 11.24
C GLN A 5 6.90 -6.95 9.77
N THR A 6 6.90 -7.97 8.92
CA THR A 6 6.65 -7.81 7.47
C THR A 6 5.27 -8.33 7.14
N TYR A 7 4.49 -7.53 6.40
CA TYR A 7 3.17 -7.88 5.89
C TYR A 7 3.25 -7.95 4.38
N ASN A 8 2.89 -9.10 3.80
CA ASN A 8 2.90 -9.30 2.36
C ASN A 8 1.48 -9.26 1.82
N PHE A 9 1.28 -8.39 0.83
CA PHE A 9 0.02 -8.21 0.13
C PHE A 9 0.20 -8.51 -1.35
N THR A 10 -0.76 -9.21 -1.91
CA THR A 10 -0.95 -9.30 -3.37
C THR A 10 -1.97 -8.26 -3.79
N VAL A 11 -1.68 -7.53 -4.86
CA VAL A 11 -2.54 -6.46 -5.39
C VAL A 11 -2.98 -6.83 -6.79
N ASN A 12 -4.29 -6.89 -6.99
CA ASN A 12 -4.90 -6.99 -8.30
C ASN A 12 -5.41 -5.61 -8.72
N VAL A 13 -5.09 -5.20 -9.95
CA VAL A 13 -5.63 -3.98 -10.56
C VAL A 13 -6.33 -4.35 -11.85
N SER A 14 -7.59 -3.95 -11.95
CA SER A 14 -8.40 -4.13 -13.15
C SER A 14 -9.09 -2.83 -13.53
N LEU A 15 -9.44 -2.65 -14.80
CA LEU A 15 -10.23 -1.51 -15.24
C LEU A 15 -11.71 -1.90 -15.25
N ASN A 16 -12.56 -1.07 -14.65
CA ASN A 16 -14.01 -1.24 -14.72
C ASN A 16 -14.55 -0.79 -16.10
N THR A 17 -15.88 -0.86 -16.28
CA THR A 17 -16.54 -0.46 -17.53
C THR A 17 -16.40 1.02 -17.87
N GLU A 18 -15.98 1.85 -16.92
CA GLU A 18 -15.76 3.29 -17.05
C GLU A 18 -14.27 3.65 -17.21
N ASN A 19 -13.40 2.64 -17.38
CA ASN A 19 -11.94 2.77 -17.42
C ASN A 19 -11.31 3.31 -16.12
N GLU A 20 -11.97 3.14 -14.99
CA GLU A 20 -11.38 3.44 -13.68
C GLU A 20 -10.68 2.20 -13.14
N ALA A 21 -9.55 2.41 -12.46
CA ALA A 21 -8.80 1.32 -11.84
C ALA A 21 -9.46 0.88 -10.52
N VAL A 22 -9.73 -0.42 -10.42
CA VAL A 22 -10.23 -1.08 -9.23
C VAL A 22 -9.10 -1.89 -8.63
N PHE A 23 -8.68 -1.50 -7.43
CA PHE A 23 -7.64 -2.15 -6.66
C PHE A 23 -8.26 -3.15 -5.68
N THR A 24 -7.78 -4.38 -5.70
CA THR A 24 -8.18 -5.42 -4.76
C THR A 24 -6.94 -5.98 -4.09
N TYR A 25 -6.98 -6.11 -2.77
CA TYR A 25 -5.85 -6.51 -1.95
C TYR A 25 -6.11 -7.88 -1.33
N PHE A 26 -5.06 -8.69 -1.26
CA PHE A 26 -5.11 -10.02 -0.68
C PHE A 26 -3.94 -10.22 0.28
N GLN A 27 -4.20 -10.86 1.41
CA GLN A 27 -3.19 -11.35 2.33
C GLN A 27 -3.46 -12.84 2.59
N ASP A 28 -2.46 -13.69 2.44
CA ASP A 28 -2.58 -15.15 2.57
C ASP A 28 -3.72 -15.74 1.70
N GLY A 29 -3.94 -15.16 0.51
CA GLY A 29 -4.99 -15.55 -0.44
C GLY A 29 -6.40 -15.09 -0.06
N GLN A 30 -6.58 -14.39 1.06
CA GLN A 30 -7.86 -13.83 1.49
C GLN A 30 -7.95 -12.34 1.14
N GLN A 31 -9.11 -11.91 0.63
CA GLN A 31 -9.33 -10.51 0.31
C GLN A 31 -9.37 -9.67 1.59
N VAL A 32 -8.64 -8.56 1.57
CA VAL A 32 -8.54 -7.58 2.67
C VAL A 32 -8.83 -6.17 2.15
N SER A 33 -8.95 -5.19 3.05
CA SER A 33 -9.21 -3.79 2.70
C SER A 33 -8.01 -3.06 2.09
N GLY A 34 -6.82 -3.66 2.08
CA GLY A 34 -5.56 -3.05 1.61
C GLY A 34 -4.87 -2.15 2.62
N GLY A 35 -5.66 -1.56 3.51
CA GLY A 35 -5.18 -0.94 4.75
C GLY A 35 -4.87 -1.99 5.83
N GLY A 36 -4.31 -1.53 6.95
CA GLY A 36 -3.91 -2.39 8.06
C GLY A 36 -3.85 -1.63 9.38
N THR A 37 -3.64 -2.36 10.47
CA THR A 37 -3.24 -1.75 11.74
C THR A 37 -1.76 -2.06 11.94
N VAL A 38 -0.95 -1.00 12.01
CA VAL A 38 0.45 -1.06 12.43
C VAL A 38 0.46 -0.82 13.93
N ASN A 39 0.91 -1.80 14.70
CA ASN A 39 0.96 -1.72 16.17
C ASN A 39 2.36 -2.04 16.73
N GLN A 40 3.35 -2.12 15.85
CA GLN A 40 4.71 -2.58 16.13
C GLN A 40 5.72 -1.72 15.36
N ARG A 41 6.81 -1.34 16.05
CA ARG A 41 7.92 -0.55 15.50
C ARG A 41 8.46 -1.15 14.20
N ASN A 42 8.82 -0.30 13.24
CA ASN A 42 9.53 -0.69 12.00
C ASN A 42 8.80 -1.76 11.17
N SER A 43 7.47 -1.65 11.08
CA SER A 43 6.68 -2.54 10.24
C SER A 43 6.91 -2.24 8.75
N LEU A 44 6.96 -3.30 7.94
CA LEU A 44 7.16 -3.22 6.48
C LEU A 44 5.96 -3.84 5.76
N GLY A 45 5.21 -3.03 5.02
CA GLY A 45 4.18 -3.50 4.10
C GLY A 45 4.76 -3.72 2.70
N ILE A 46 4.72 -4.94 2.19
CA ILE A 46 5.18 -5.28 0.84
C ILE A 46 3.94 -5.57 -0.02
N TYR A 47 3.72 -4.77 -1.05
CA TYR A 47 2.60 -4.89 -1.97
C TYR A 47 3.12 -5.29 -3.34
N THR A 48 2.72 -6.47 -3.83
CA THR A 48 3.18 -7.02 -5.11
C THR A 48 2.00 -7.21 -6.05
N LEU A 49 2.13 -6.72 -7.29
CA LEU A 49 1.13 -6.94 -8.33
C LEU A 49 1.00 -8.43 -8.64
N ASP A 50 -0.23 -8.92 -8.82
CA ASP A 50 -0.44 -10.30 -9.25
C ASP A 50 -0.06 -10.50 -10.72
N GLU A 51 0.15 -11.75 -11.13
CA GLU A 51 0.60 -12.09 -12.48
C GLU A 51 -0.33 -11.52 -13.57
N ALA A 52 -1.64 -11.51 -13.33
CA ALA A 52 -2.61 -10.99 -14.28
C ALA A 52 -2.49 -9.47 -14.46
N THR A 53 -2.29 -8.74 -13.37
CA THR A 53 -2.11 -7.28 -13.34
C THR A 53 -0.79 -6.90 -13.99
N SER A 54 0.29 -7.61 -13.66
CA SER A 54 1.60 -7.43 -14.29
C SER A 54 1.55 -7.72 -15.79
N ALA A 55 0.87 -8.80 -16.21
CA ALA A 55 0.71 -9.14 -17.62
C ALA A 55 -0.16 -8.13 -18.39
N ALA A 56 -1.08 -7.45 -17.70
CA ALA A 56 -1.87 -6.35 -18.27
C ALA A 56 -1.05 -5.05 -18.44
N GLY A 57 0.19 -4.99 -17.92
CA GLY A 57 1.10 -3.87 -18.10
C GLY A 57 1.03 -2.80 -17.02
N PHE A 58 0.36 -3.08 -15.89
CA PHE A 58 0.37 -2.18 -14.74
C PHE A 58 1.72 -2.22 -14.03
N VAL A 59 2.15 -1.06 -13.55
CA VAL A 59 3.33 -0.88 -12.70
C VAL A 59 3.03 0.16 -11.61
N PHE A 60 3.51 -0.06 -10.39
CA PHE A 60 3.54 0.96 -9.35
C PHE A 60 4.48 2.10 -9.74
N THR A 61 4.05 3.33 -9.48
CA THR A 61 4.85 4.54 -9.66
C THR A 61 5.03 5.34 -8.36
N GLY A 62 4.21 5.07 -7.35
CA GLY A 62 4.42 5.63 -6.01
C GLY A 62 3.26 5.38 -5.05
N ALA A 63 3.37 5.97 -3.86
CA ALA A 63 2.31 6.05 -2.88
C ALA A 63 2.30 7.43 -2.20
N ASN A 64 1.11 7.93 -1.89
CA ASN A 64 0.89 9.16 -1.15
C ASN A 64 0.20 8.87 0.18
N PHE A 65 0.63 9.59 1.22
CA PHE A 65 0.08 9.46 2.57
C PHE A 65 -0.56 10.77 3.01
N SER A 66 -1.71 10.69 3.68
CA SER A 66 -2.36 11.86 4.26
C SER A 66 -2.90 11.57 5.65
N ASN A 67 -2.81 12.54 6.55
CA ASN A 67 -3.30 12.40 7.93
C ASN A 67 -4.83 12.39 7.94
N ILE A 68 -5.42 11.39 8.58
CA ILE A 68 -6.84 11.35 8.94
C ILE A 68 -7.01 11.78 10.40
N GLU A 69 -6.19 11.22 11.29
CA GLU A 69 -6.16 11.52 12.72
C GLU A 69 -4.72 11.52 13.22
N GLY A 70 -4.31 12.51 14.02
CA GLY A 70 -2.92 12.68 14.43
C GLY A 70 -2.00 13.10 13.27
N GLU A 71 -0.69 12.99 13.48
CA GLU A 71 0.36 13.36 12.52
C GLU A 71 1.27 12.16 12.22
N CYS A 72 0.70 11.07 11.70
CA CYS A 72 1.45 9.83 11.42
C CYS A 72 1.83 9.65 9.94
N ALA A 73 1.21 10.38 9.00
CA ALA A 73 1.49 10.26 7.57
C ALA A 73 2.97 10.54 7.21
N GLN A 74 3.65 11.37 8.00
CA GLN A 74 5.05 11.72 7.84
C GLN A 74 6.03 10.60 8.21
N ASP A 75 5.56 9.60 8.93
CA ASP A 75 6.35 8.44 9.37
C ASP A 75 6.40 7.37 8.28
N PHE A 76 5.49 7.45 7.32
CA PHE A 76 5.41 6.53 6.20
C PHE A 76 6.30 6.98 5.04
N SER A 77 7.04 6.04 4.49
CA SER A 77 7.80 6.20 3.25
C SER A 77 7.57 5.03 2.33
N HIS A 78 7.78 5.23 1.02
CA HIS A 78 7.62 4.18 0.03
C HIS A 78 8.87 3.97 -0.83
N SER A 79 9.05 2.75 -1.31
CA SER A 79 10.07 2.40 -2.31
C SER A 79 9.46 1.49 -3.36
N VAL A 80 9.61 1.86 -4.63
CA VAL A 80 9.19 1.03 -5.77
C VAL A 80 10.37 0.20 -6.24
N THR A 81 10.15 -1.10 -6.38
CA THR A 81 11.16 -2.11 -6.71
C THR A 81 10.65 -3.04 -7.81
N ASP A 82 11.50 -3.97 -8.26
CA ASP A 82 11.15 -4.98 -9.26
C ASP A 82 10.51 -4.39 -10.54
N ASN A 83 11.08 -3.29 -11.03
CA ASN A 83 10.60 -2.54 -12.19
C ASN A 83 9.12 -2.10 -12.07
N GLY A 84 8.67 -1.77 -10.86
CA GLY A 84 7.30 -1.34 -10.60
C GLY A 84 6.36 -2.48 -10.23
N GLN A 85 6.82 -3.72 -10.12
CA GLN A 85 5.96 -4.84 -9.72
C GLN A 85 5.71 -4.88 -8.21
N THR A 86 6.58 -4.26 -7.42
CA THR A 86 6.47 -4.25 -5.96
C THR A 86 6.67 -2.85 -5.41
N ILE A 87 5.80 -2.44 -4.49
CA ILE A 87 5.98 -1.24 -3.68
C ILE A 87 6.06 -1.63 -2.19
N GLN A 88 7.06 -1.09 -1.52
CA GLN A 88 7.32 -1.32 -0.10
C GLN A 88 6.99 -0.07 0.69
N ILE A 89 6.24 -0.22 1.78
CA ILE A 89 5.83 0.85 2.69
C ILE A 89 6.50 0.63 4.03
N SER A 90 7.32 1.58 4.46
CA SER A 90 8.01 1.56 5.76
C SER A 90 7.44 2.61 6.68
N ASP A 91 7.24 2.25 7.95
CA ASP A 91 6.79 3.14 9.03
C ASP A 91 7.90 3.29 10.08
N SER A 92 8.26 4.53 10.43
CA SER A 92 9.23 4.82 11.49
C SER A 92 8.66 4.69 12.91
N ASP A 93 7.35 4.56 13.09
CA ASP A 93 6.64 4.43 14.38
C ASP A 93 6.95 5.58 15.36
N GLU A 94 7.12 6.81 14.85
CA GLU A 94 7.35 7.98 15.70
C GLU A 94 6.04 8.52 16.30
N ASN A 95 4.96 8.52 15.50
CA ASN A 95 3.68 9.12 15.83
C ASN A 95 2.52 8.13 15.67
N SER A 96 1.67 8.05 16.71
CA SER A 96 0.39 7.36 16.62
C SER A 96 -0.63 8.20 15.86
N GLY A 97 -1.49 7.54 15.09
CA GLY A 97 -2.59 8.19 14.39
C GLY A 97 -3.23 7.29 13.35
N LYS A 98 -3.98 7.88 12.44
CA LYS A 98 -4.56 7.21 11.29
C LYS A 98 -4.19 7.96 10.02
N ALA A 99 -3.71 7.23 9.03
CA ALA A 99 -3.34 7.76 7.72
C ALA A 99 -4.14 7.09 6.60
N CYS A 100 -4.38 7.86 5.54
CA CYS A 100 -4.83 7.39 4.24
C CYS A 100 -3.59 7.08 3.39
N MET A 101 -3.61 5.98 2.63
CA MET A 101 -2.51 5.54 1.78
C MET A 101 -2.96 5.29 0.34
N VAL A 102 -2.77 6.26 -0.55
CA VAL A 102 -3.17 6.11 -1.95
C VAL A 102 -2.00 5.59 -2.78
N PHE A 103 -2.16 4.43 -3.42
CA PHE A 103 -1.22 3.92 -4.40
C PHE A 103 -1.45 4.55 -5.77
N THR A 104 -0.36 4.84 -6.48
CA THR A 104 -0.40 5.24 -7.89
C THR A 104 0.22 4.15 -8.74
N VAL A 105 -0.49 3.76 -9.79
CA VAL A 105 -0.01 2.84 -10.83
C VAL A 105 -0.08 3.51 -12.19
N GLU A 106 0.74 3.06 -13.13
CA GLU A 106 0.66 3.42 -14.53
C GLU A 106 0.37 2.19 -15.38
N CYS A 107 -0.46 2.34 -16.41
CA CYS A 107 -0.62 1.36 -17.47
C CYS A 107 -0.76 2.08 -18.81
N ASN A 108 0.08 1.70 -19.78
CA ASN A 108 0.11 2.29 -21.13
C ASN A 108 0.23 3.84 -21.14
N GLY A 109 0.98 4.42 -20.20
CA GLY A 109 1.17 5.87 -20.08
C GLY A 109 0.00 6.63 -19.45
N ILE A 110 -0.98 5.91 -18.88
CA ILE A 110 -2.08 6.49 -18.11
C ILE A 110 -1.87 6.15 -16.63
N SER A 111 -1.89 7.18 -15.78
CA SER A 111 -1.82 7.03 -14.33
C SER A 111 -3.20 6.77 -13.73
N TYR A 112 -3.24 5.88 -12.74
CA TYR A 112 -4.42 5.54 -11.96
C TYR A 112 -4.08 5.56 -10.48
N GLU A 113 -5.06 5.93 -9.67
CA GLU A 113 -4.93 6.00 -8.21
C GLU A 113 -5.87 4.99 -7.55
N SER A 114 -5.43 4.37 -6.47
CA SER A 114 -6.28 3.49 -5.68
C SER A 114 -7.31 4.27 -4.88
N ALA A 115 -8.47 3.64 -4.62
CA ALA A 115 -9.33 4.11 -3.55
C ALA A 115 -8.59 4.04 -2.20
N ASP A 116 -8.84 4.99 -1.31
CA ASP A 116 -8.21 5.19 0.01
C ASP A 116 -8.31 3.93 0.91
N PRO A 117 -7.25 3.11 1.01
CA PRO A 117 -7.07 2.11 2.05
C PRO A 117 -6.55 2.81 3.32
N GLN A 118 -7.36 2.79 4.37
CA GLN A 118 -7.00 3.45 5.63
C GLN A 118 -6.05 2.58 6.48
N VAL A 119 -4.95 3.16 6.96
CA VAL A 119 -3.97 2.54 7.85
C VAL A 119 -4.06 3.19 9.24
N ASN A 120 -4.21 2.36 10.28
CA ASN A 120 -4.18 2.80 11.68
C ASN A 120 -2.79 2.54 12.26
N ASN A 121 -2.12 3.57 12.78
CA ASN A 121 -0.82 3.46 13.45
C ASN A 121 -1.00 3.62 14.97
N GLU A 122 -0.85 2.53 15.70
CA GLU A 122 -0.96 2.48 17.16
C GLU A 122 0.43 2.31 17.76
N LYS A 123 0.80 3.22 18.67
CA LYS A 123 2.10 3.15 19.36
C LYS A 123 2.19 1.89 20.20
N GLU A 124 3.31 1.17 20.11
CA GLU A 124 3.60 0.04 20.98
C GLU A 124 3.59 0.49 22.46
N ASN A 125 2.68 -0.06 23.27
CA ASN A 125 2.56 0.21 24.72
C ASN A 125 3.67 -0.46 25.53
#